data_AF-A0A8J6WM78-F1
#
_entry.id   AF-A0A8J6WM78-F1
#
_cell.length_a   1.000
_cell.length_b   1.000
_cell.length_c   1.000
_cell.angle_alpha   90.00
_cell.angle_beta   90.00
_cell.angle_gamma   90.00
#
_symmetry.space_group_name_H-M   'P 1'
#
loop_
_entity.id
_entity.type
_entity.pdbx_description
1 polymer ?
#
loop_
_entity_poly.entity_id
_entity_poly.type
_entity_poly.pdbx_seq_one_letter_code
_entity_poly.pdbx_strand_id
1 'polypeptide(L)' 'MNETTSTPPQPTAPQATLDADNRFEPAFGWTFYAEQINGRFAMIGFVALLILEFFTHQDFWTWLGLR' A
#
# COMPACT_ATOMS: atom_id res chain seq x y z
N MET A 1 57.41 -0.36 -3.29
CA MET A 1 56.42 -0.64 -2.23
C MET A 1 55.94 0.69 -1.66
N ASN A 2 54.63 0.95 -1.67
CA ASN A 2 53.94 1.81 -0.68
C ASN A 2 52.43 1.52 -0.73
N GLU A 3 51.87 1.02 0.37
CA GLU A 3 50.44 0.83 0.61
C GLU A 3 49.87 2.07 1.30
N THR A 4 48.68 2.57 0.92
CA THR A 4 47.58 2.90 1.85
C THR A 4 46.31 3.45 1.13
N THR A 5 45.18 2.80 1.42
CA THR A 5 43.81 3.34 1.58
C THR A 5 43.06 3.93 0.37
N SER A 6 42.07 3.20 -0.15
CA SER A 6 40.82 3.75 -0.71
C SER A 6 39.74 2.66 -0.77
N THR A 7 38.86 2.68 0.24
CA THR A 7 37.41 2.39 0.17
C THR A 7 36.98 0.95 -0.21
N PRO A 8 36.26 0.24 0.69
CA PRO A 8 35.53 -1.00 0.34
C PRO A 8 34.55 -0.71 -0.81
N PRO A 9 34.25 -1.67 -1.71
CA PRO A 9 33.20 -1.47 -2.70
C PRO A 9 31.89 -1.19 -1.96
N GLN A 10 31.45 0.06 -2.06
CA GLN A 10 30.13 0.50 -1.61
C GLN A 10 29.10 -0.46 -2.22
N PRO A 11 28.20 -1.08 -1.44
CA PRO A 11 27.06 -1.78 -2.02
C PRO A 11 26.33 -0.75 -2.87
N THR A 12 26.36 -0.94 -4.19
CA THR A 12 25.52 -0.20 -5.12
C THR A 12 24.11 -0.29 -4.59
N ALA A 13 23.66 0.77 -3.90
CA ALA A 13 22.27 0.92 -3.55
C ALA A 13 21.49 0.74 -4.86
N PRO A 14 20.52 -0.18 -4.94
CA PRO A 14 19.69 -0.30 -6.11
C PRO A 14 19.19 1.08 -6.47
N GLN A 15 19.54 1.52 -7.67
CA GLN A 15 19.33 2.84 -8.21
C GLN A 15 17.85 3.21 -8.04
N ALA A 16 17.53 4.01 -7.02
CA ALA A 16 16.21 4.60 -6.83
C ALA A 16 16.03 5.78 -7.79
N THR A 17 16.32 5.55 -9.07
CA THR A 17 16.25 6.55 -10.14
C THR A 17 16.08 5.77 -11.44
N LEU A 18 14.82 5.49 -11.84
CA LEU A 18 14.36 5.37 -13.24
C LEU A 18 12.99 4.66 -13.43
N ASP A 19 12.25 4.27 -12.39
CA ASP A 19 10.92 3.65 -12.56
C ASP A 19 9.78 4.38 -11.82
N ALA A 20 9.90 5.69 -11.65
CA ALA A 20 8.81 6.50 -11.09
C ALA A 20 7.76 6.88 -12.14
N ASP A 21 8.15 6.95 -13.43
CA ASP A 21 7.31 7.49 -14.51
C ASP A 21 6.45 6.43 -15.22
N ASN A 22 6.87 5.16 -15.21
CA ASN A 22 6.18 4.08 -15.93
C ASN A 22 5.18 3.28 -15.05
N ARG A 23 4.62 3.92 -14.02
CA ARG A 23 3.58 3.33 -13.16
C ARG A 23 2.20 3.94 -13.40
N PHE A 24 2.11 4.80 -14.42
CA PHE A 24 0.97 5.66 -14.71
C PHE A 24 0.33 5.39 -16.07
N GLU A 25 0.36 4.16 -16.58
CA GLU A 25 -0.70 3.75 -17.50
C GLU A 25 -1.82 3.13 -16.66
N PRO A 26 -2.89 3.89 -16.33
CA PRO A 26 -4.09 3.34 -15.72
C PRO A 26 -4.77 2.42 -16.73
N ALA A 27 -4.29 1.18 -16.82
CA ALA A 27 -4.93 0.13 -17.58
C ALA A 27 -6.14 -0.36 -16.77
N PHE A 28 -7.33 -0.24 -17.34
CA PHE A 28 -8.56 -0.81 -16.80
C PHE A 28 -8.49 -2.34 -16.91
N GLY A 29 -8.54 -3.04 -15.78
CA GLY A 29 -8.49 -4.51 -15.72
C GLY A 29 -7.97 -5.04 -14.38
N TRP A 30 -7.68 -6.35 -14.33
CA TRP A 30 -7.02 -7.03 -13.21
C TRP A 30 -5.53 -6.69 -13.18
N THR A 31 -5.21 -5.45 -12.85
CA THR A 31 -3.83 -4.98 -12.74
C THR A 31 -3.41 -4.92 -11.28
N PHE A 32 -2.11 -5.07 -11.02
CA PHE A 32 -1.56 -4.92 -9.67
C PHE A 32 -1.88 -3.55 -9.05
N TYR A 33 -1.94 -2.50 -9.89
CA TYR A 33 -2.36 -1.17 -9.45
C TYR A 33 -3.82 -1.17 -8.97
N ALA A 34 -4.73 -1.83 -9.69
CA ALA A 34 -6.13 -1.97 -9.29
C ALA A 34 -6.27 -2.75 -7.98
N GLU A 35 -5.51 -3.84 -7.81
CA GLU A 35 -5.48 -4.61 -6.55
C GLU A 35 -5.00 -3.76 -5.36
N GLN A 36 -3.93 -2.98 -5.55
CA GLN A 36 -3.40 -2.12 -4.50
C GLN A 36 -4.39 -1.02 -4.10
N ILE A 37 -5.05 -0.40 -5.07
CA ILE A 37 -6.06 0.63 -4.83
C ILE A 37 -7.30 0.04 -4.16
N ASN A 38 -7.79 -1.11 -4.61
CA ASN A 38 -8.90 -1.82 -3.98
C ASN A 38 -8.59 -2.21 -2.53
N GLY A 39 -7.37 -2.70 -2.27
CA GLY A 39 -6.92 -3.02 -0.91
C GLY A 39 -6.90 -1.78 0.01
N ARG A 40 -6.48 -0.62 -0.50
CA ARG A 40 -6.52 0.65 0.26
C ARG A 40 -7.94 1.08 0.58
N PHE A 41 -8.84 1.02 -0.40
CA PHE A 41 -10.26 1.32 -0.16
C PHE A 41 -10.89 0.36 0.85
N ALA A 42 -10.53 -0.93 0.81
CA ALA A 42 -11.01 -1.91 1.78
C ALA A 42 -10.54 -1.58 3.21
N MET A 43 -9.26 -1.21 3.39
CA MET A 43 -8.76 -0.80 4.71
C MET A 43 -9.47 0.45 5.24
N ILE A 44 -9.67 1.46 4.39
CA ILE A 44 -10.39 2.68 4.77
C ILE A 44 -11.86 2.36 5.12
N GLY A 45 -12.53 1.56 4.29
CA GLY A 45 -13.91 1.14 4.52
C GLY A 45 -14.07 0.36 5.83
N PHE A 46 -13.14 -0.55 6.13
CA PHE A 46 -13.15 -1.30 7.38
C PHE A 46 -13.00 -0.39 8.61
N VAL A 47 -12.05 0.56 8.58
CA VAL A 47 -11.88 1.52 9.69
C VAL A 47 -13.10 2.43 9.82
N ALA A 48 -13.67 2.89 8.70
CA ALA A 48 -14.89 3.69 8.70
C ALA A 48 -16.08 2.94 9.31
N LEU A 49 -16.20 1.63 9.04
CA LEU A 49 -17.23 0.78 9.65
C LEU A 49 -17.04 0.68 11.17
N LEU A 50 -15.82 0.44 11.66
CA LEU A 50 -15.54 0.39 13.10
C LEU A 50 -15.87 1.71 13.80
N ILE A 51 -15.53 2.84 13.16
CA ILE A 51 -15.87 4.17 13.68
C ILE A 51 -17.38 4.35 13.73
N LEU A 52 -18.09 4.01 12.65
CA LEU A 52 -19.54 4.14 12.58
C LEU A 52 -20.25 3.28 13.62
N GLU A 53 -19.80 2.05 13.82
CA GLU A 53 -20.29 1.13 14.85
C GLU A 53 -20.09 1.72 16.25
N PHE A 54 -18.92 2.28 16.53
CA PHE A 54 -18.64 2.95 17.80
C PHE A 54 -19.56 4.14 18.08
N PHE A 55 -19.85 4.97 17.07
CA PHE A 55 -20.72 6.14 17.26
C PHE A 55 -22.22 5.79 17.28
N THR A 56 -22.63 4.81 16.47
CA THR A 56 -24.05 4.45 16.32
C THR A 56 -24.49 3.47 17.39
N HIS A 57 -23.55 2.74 18.03
CA HIS A 57 -23.81 1.61 18.93
C HIS A 57 -24.74 0.55 18.30
N GLN A 58 -24.81 0.51 16.97
CA GLN A 58 -25.64 -0.40 16.20
C GLN A 58 -24.71 -1.27 15.37
N ASP A 59 -24.68 -2.55 15.71
CA ASP A 59 -23.83 -3.50 15.02
C ASP A 59 -24.28 -3.68 13.58
N PHE A 60 -23.31 -3.82 12.66
CA PHE A 60 -23.56 -4.18 11.27
C PHE A 60 -24.44 -5.44 11.14
N TRP A 61 -24.35 -6.36 12.11
CA TRP A 61 -25.17 -7.57 12.23
C TRP A 61 -26.67 -7.28 12.32
N THR A 62 -27.05 -6.22 13.05
CA THR A 62 -28.45 -5.81 13.19
C THR A 62 -29.00 -5.28 11.85
N TRP A 63 -28.16 -4.61 11.07
CA TRP A 63 -28.52 -4.15 9.72
C TRP A 63 -28.61 -5.30 8.72
N LEU A 64 -27.79 -6.34 8.87
CA LEU A 64 -27.82 -7.57 8.07
C LEU A 64 -28.98 -8.52 8.46
N GLY A 65 -29.77 -8.19 9.48
CA GLY A 65 -30.94 -8.96 9.92
C GLY A 65 -30.61 -10.21 10.73
N LEU A 66 -29.35 -10.39 11.11
CA LEU A 66 -28.88 -11.47 11.97
C LEU A 66 -28.93 -10.95 13.41
N ARG A 67 -29.92 -11.42 14.17
CA ARG A 67 -30.05 -11.17 15.62
C ARG A 67 -29.83 -12.45 16.39
#